data_AF-A0A3L8QXP3-F1
#
_entry.id   AF-A0A3L8QXP3-F1
#
_cell.length_a   1.000
_cell.length_b   1.000
_cell.length_c   1.000
_cell.angle_alpha   90.00
_cell.angle_beta   90.00
_cell.angle_gamma   90.00
#
_symmetry.space_group_name_H-M   'P 1'
#
loop_
_entity.id
_entity.type
_entity.pdbx_description
1 polymer ?
#
loop_
_entity_poly.entity_id
_entity_poly.type
_entity_poly.pdbx_seq_one_letter_code
_entity_poly.pdbx_strand_id
1 'polypeptide(L)'
;MFGNGGYSSAIDFGSMGRLLSAGYVTVGTDTGHTGDDPDVFMQGAANPEIIVNWGHRAVHESIVNAKRVVKAFTGAKPSYSYFVGCSMGGQQALMEAQRYPNEFDGIVAGDPGNNRISLNAGFLWQYLRLFSGSRSSSAARRSAGAAV
;
A
#
# COMPACT_ATOMS: atom_id res chain seq x y z
N MET A 1 -9.34 9.18 5.89
CA MET A 1 -7.94 8.82 5.56
C MET A 1 -7.94 8.02 4.28
N PHE A 2 -6.96 8.24 3.42
CA PHE A 2 -6.77 7.48 2.18
C PHE A 2 -5.56 6.55 2.31
N GLY A 3 -5.69 5.33 1.79
CA GLY A 3 -4.60 4.36 1.69
C GLY A 3 -3.77 4.50 0.41
N ASN A 4 -2.69 3.73 0.32
CA ASN A 4 -1.74 3.75 -0.79
C ASN A 4 -1.99 2.60 -1.79
N GLY A 5 -1.17 2.53 -2.85
CA GLY A 5 -1.21 1.46 -3.85
C GLY A 5 0.11 0.68 -3.91
N GLY A 6 0.04 -0.65 -4.07
CA GLY A 6 1.23 -1.50 -4.20
C GLY A 6 2.28 -1.28 -3.10
N TYR A 7 3.47 -0.85 -3.51
CA TYR A 7 4.62 -0.50 -2.67
C TYR A 7 4.88 1.00 -2.64
N SER A 8 3.95 1.79 -3.18
CA SER A 8 4.14 3.22 -3.38
C SER A 8 4.11 4.01 -2.08
N SER A 9 4.96 5.03 -2.01
CA SER A 9 4.93 6.05 -0.96
C SER A 9 4.03 7.25 -1.31
N ALA A 10 3.27 7.18 -2.40
CA ALA A 10 2.49 8.30 -2.90
C ALA A 10 1.28 8.59 -1.99
N ILE A 11 1.09 9.87 -1.69
CA ILE A 11 -0.09 10.39 -0.99
C ILE A 11 -1.11 10.85 -2.04
N ASP A 12 -2.36 10.39 -1.93
CA ASP A 12 -3.44 10.75 -2.86
C ASP A 12 -3.99 12.17 -2.61
N PHE A 13 -3.19 13.17 -2.98
CA PHE A 13 -3.58 14.58 -2.85
C PHE A 13 -4.83 14.95 -3.67
N GLY A 14 -5.11 14.24 -4.77
CA GLY A 14 -6.28 14.47 -5.61
C GLY A 14 -7.58 14.15 -4.87
N SER A 15 -7.70 12.93 -4.35
CA SER A 15 -8.87 12.53 -3.55
C SER A 15 -8.97 13.31 -2.24
N MET A 16 -7.82 13.61 -1.61
CA MET A 16 -7.77 14.48 -0.42
C MET A 16 -8.31 15.87 -0.72
N GLY A 17 -7.87 16.53 -1.79
CA GLY A 17 -8.36 17.86 -2.15
C GLY A 17 -9.88 17.90 -2.37
N ARG A 18 -10.44 16.86 -2.98
CA ARG A 18 -11.89 16.74 -3.17
C ARG A 18 -12.65 16.66 -1.85
N LEU A 19 -12.24 15.80 -0.91
CA LEU A 19 -12.92 15.70 0.39
C LEU A 19 -12.66 16.91 1.28
N LEU A 20 -11.48 17.53 1.18
CA LEU A 20 -11.18 18.78 1.86
C LEU A 20 -12.16 19.89 1.43
N SER A 21 -12.44 20.00 0.12
CA SER A 21 -13.43 20.96 -0.39
C SER A 21 -14.86 20.70 0.10
N ALA A 22 -15.16 19.47 0.52
CA ALA A 22 -16.43 19.07 1.12
C ALA A 22 -16.47 19.22 2.66
N GLY A 23 -15.44 19.82 3.26
CA GLY A 23 -15.37 20.11 4.70
C GLY A 23 -14.78 19.00 5.56
N TYR A 24 -14.20 17.94 4.96
CA TYR A 24 -13.52 16.90 5.71
C TYR A 24 -12.09 17.31 6.06
N VAL A 25 -11.60 16.82 7.19
CA VAL A 25 -10.16 16.71 7.42
C VAL A 25 -9.65 15.47 6.70
N THR A 26 -8.66 15.65 5.83
CA THR A 26 -8.09 14.57 5.03
C THR A 26 -6.67 14.23 5.48
N VAL A 27 -6.35 12.94 5.51
CA VAL A 27 -5.08 12.40 6.01
C VAL A 27 -4.59 11.34 5.03
N GLY A 28 -3.28 11.31 4.82
CA GLY A 28 -2.55 10.28 4.08
C GLY A 28 -1.14 10.15 4.66
N THR A 29 -0.43 9.09 4.27
CA THR A 29 0.93 8.80 4.72
C THR A 29 1.74 8.25 3.54
N ASP A 30 3.05 8.46 3.58
CA ASP A 30 4.01 7.86 2.64
C ASP A 30 4.40 6.43 3.04
N THR A 31 3.80 5.90 4.10
CA THR A 31 4.04 4.57 4.67
C THR A 31 5.44 4.38 5.28
N GLY A 32 6.19 5.47 5.49
CA GLY A 32 7.48 5.46 6.16
C GLY A 32 8.67 5.20 5.23
N HIS A 33 8.52 5.41 3.93
CA HIS A 33 9.60 5.34 2.94
C HIS A 33 9.37 6.32 1.79
N THR A 34 10.38 6.45 0.91
CA THR A 34 10.30 7.29 -0.30
C THR A 34 10.47 6.44 -1.55
N GLY A 35 9.60 6.66 -2.53
CA GLY A 35 9.64 5.99 -3.82
C GLY A 35 8.75 4.76 -3.88
N ASP A 36 8.68 4.18 -5.08
CA ASP A 36 7.75 3.08 -5.38
C ASP A 36 8.46 1.75 -5.64
N ASP A 37 9.80 1.75 -5.60
CA ASP A 37 10.61 0.55 -5.81
C ASP A 37 10.54 -0.35 -4.57
N PRO A 38 10.01 -1.59 -4.70
CA PRO A 38 9.95 -2.53 -3.57
C PRO A 38 11.33 -2.91 -3.03
N ASP A 39 12.44 -2.66 -3.74
CA ASP A 39 13.79 -2.92 -3.26
C ASP A 39 14.11 -2.14 -1.98
N VAL A 40 13.39 -1.04 -1.71
CA VAL A 40 13.50 -0.31 -0.44
C VAL A 40 13.27 -1.23 0.77
N PHE A 41 12.40 -2.24 0.64
CA PHE A 41 12.05 -3.18 1.70
C PHE A 41 13.08 -4.31 1.87
N MET A 42 14.01 -4.48 0.94
CA MET A 42 15.11 -5.46 1.07
C MET A 42 16.05 -5.11 2.22
N GLN A 43 16.05 -3.85 2.66
CA GLN A 43 16.77 -3.38 3.84
C GLN A 43 16.11 -3.83 5.15
N GLY A 44 14.94 -4.49 5.12
CA GLY A 44 14.16 -4.88 6.29
C GLY A 44 14.90 -5.75 7.31
N ALA A 45 15.94 -6.49 6.89
CA ALA A 45 16.79 -7.24 7.82
C ALA A 45 17.68 -6.33 8.70
N ALA A 46 18.18 -5.22 8.13
CA ALA A 46 18.99 -4.24 8.84
C ALA A 46 18.14 -3.11 9.46
N ASN A 47 16.97 -2.84 8.88
CA ASN A 47 16.03 -1.81 9.31
C ASN A 47 14.60 -2.40 9.32
N PRO A 48 14.22 -3.19 10.35
CA PRO A 48 12.90 -3.81 10.41
C PRO A 48 11.76 -2.79 10.47
N GLU A 49 12.05 -1.56 10.91
CA GLU A 49 11.08 -0.50 11.06
C GLU A 49 10.43 -0.09 9.73
N ILE A 50 11.11 -0.27 8.60
CA ILE A 50 10.54 0.00 7.28
C ILE A 50 9.37 -0.94 6.96
N ILE A 51 9.49 -2.21 7.34
CA ILE A 51 8.44 -3.23 7.16
C ILE A 51 7.29 -2.97 8.13
N VAL A 52 7.60 -2.59 9.38
CA VAL A 52 6.60 -2.27 10.41
C VAL A 52 5.78 -1.03 10.03
N ASN A 53 6.45 0.01 9.54
CA ASN A 53 5.82 1.24 9.06
C ASN A 53 4.86 0.95 7.91
N TRP A 54 5.36 0.29 6.86
CA TRP A 54 4.57 -0.04 5.68
C TRP A 54 3.42 -1.00 5.99
N GLY A 55 3.67 -1.98 6.87
CA GLY A 55 2.71 -3.01 7.21
C GLY A 55 1.51 -2.50 8.01
N HIS A 56 1.73 -1.61 8.98
CA HIS A 56 0.64 -1.11 9.83
C HIS A 56 0.91 0.23 10.53
N ARG A 57 2.14 0.51 10.98
CA ARG A 57 2.36 1.58 11.95
C ARG A 57 2.19 2.98 11.35
N ALA A 58 2.60 3.19 10.11
CA ALA A 58 2.55 4.53 9.49
C ALA A 58 1.10 5.04 9.35
N VAL A 59 0.16 4.14 8.99
CA VAL A 59 -1.27 4.47 8.90
C VAL A 59 -1.82 4.83 10.27
N HIS A 60 -1.61 3.96 11.25
CA HIS A 60 -2.05 4.15 12.63
C HIS A 60 -1.54 5.47 13.25
N GLU A 61 -0.22 5.69 13.22
CA GLU A 61 0.37 6.89 13.83
C GLU A 61 -0.10 8.17 13.14
N SER A 62 -0.31 8.13 11.81
CA SER A 62 -0.82 9.29 11.08
C SER A 62 -2.24 9.65 11.52
N ILE A 63 -3.15 8.69 11.66
CA ILE A 63 -4.53 8.99 12.07
C ILE A 63 -4.62 9.41 13.54
N VAL A 64 -3.85 8.78 14.44
CA VAL A 64 -3.79 9.15 15.86
C VAL A 64 -3.32 10.59 16.01
N ASN A 65 -2.24 10.97 15.31
CA ASN A 65 -1.70 12.32 15.39
C ASN A 65 -2.60 13.34 14.68
N ALA A 66 -3.21 13.00 13.55
CA ALA A 66 -4.18 13.87 12.89
C ALA A 66 -5.37 14.21 13.80
N LYS A 67 -5.93 13.22 14.52
CA LYS A 67 -7.02 13.46 15.48
C LYS A 67 -6.60 14.39 16.63
N ARG A 68 -5.34 14.29 17.09
CA ARG A 68 -4.78 15.20 18.10
C ARG A 68 -4.69 16.63 17.56
N VAL A 69 -4.18 16.80 16.34
CA VAL A 69 -4.09 18.11 15.67
C VAL A 69 -5.48 18.72 15.47
N VAL A 70 -6.46 17.94 15.00
CA VAL A 70 -7.85 18.41 14.83
C VAL A 70 -8.44 18.86 16.17
N LYS A 71 -8.24 18.09 17.24
CA LYS A 71 -8.70 18.48 18.58
C LYS A 71 -8.05 19.76 19.07
N ALA A 72 -6.75 19.91 18.87
CA ALA A 72 -6.03 21.11 19.27
C ALA A 72 -6.49 22.35 18.50
N PHE A 73 -6.77 22.19 17.20
CA PHE A 73 -7.16 23.29 16.32
C PHE A 73 -8.63 23.71 16.48
N THR A 74 -9.54 22.74 16.66
CA THR A 74 -10.99 22.99 16.67
C THR A 74 -11.62 22.97 18.06
N GLY A 75 -10.87 22.49 19.07
CA GLY A 75 -11.40 22.23 20.42
C GLY A 75 -12.24 20.94 20.53
N ALA A 76 -12.54 20.28 19.42
CA ALA A 76 -13.39 19.08 19.36
C ALA A 76 -12.71 17.91 18.64
N LYS A 77 -13.06 16.68 19.02
CA LYS A 77 -12.69 15.49 18.25
C LYS A 77 -13.57 15.42 16.98
N PRO A 78 -13.10 14.80 15.88
CA PRO A 78 -13.98 14.53 14.75
C PRO A 78 -15.18 13.69 15.20
N SER A 79 -16.38 14.00 14.70
CA SER A 79 -17.60 13.26 15.02
C SER A 79 -17.56 11.82 14.50
N TYR A 80 -16.93 11.64 13.33
CA TYR A 80 -16.70 10.35 12.70
C TYR A 80 -15.34 10.34 12.00
N SER A 81 -14.73 9.18 11.88
CA SER A 81 -13.50 8.95 11.13
C SER A 81 -13.70 7.80 10.14
N TYR A 82 -13.27 8.01 8.89
CA TYR A 82 -13.41 7.03 7.82
C TYR A 82 -12.06 6.70 7.18
N PHE A 83 -11.86 5.44 6.81
CA PHE A 83 -10.74 4.99 5.97
C PHE A 83 -11.25 4.48 4.62
N VAL A 84 -10.59 4.90 3.53
CA VAL A 84 -10.90 4.42 2.17
C VAL A 84 -9.61 4.02 1.48
N GLY A 85 -9.54 2.80 0.94
CA GLY A 85 -8.39 2.34 0.19
C GLY A 85 -8.69 1.14 -0.70
N CYS A 86 -7.91 0.99 -1.78
CA CYS A 86 -7.96 -0.13 -2.70
C CYS A 86 -6.59 -0.80 -2.82
N SER A 87 -6.51 -2.10 -3.11
CA SER A 87 -5.26 -2.86 -3.22
C SER A 87 -4.44 -2.86 -1.92
N MET A 88 -3.28 -2.19 -1.89
CA MET A 88 -2.53 -1.94 -0.64
C MET A 88 -3.37 -1.16 0.36
N GLY A 89 -4.13 -0.16 -0.09
CA GLY A 89 -5.08 0.56 0.73
C GLY A 89 -6.16 -0.35 1.31
N GLY A 90 -6.58 -1.38 0.58
CA GLY A 90 -7.49 -2.40 1.11
C GLY A 90 -6.83 -3.26 2.20
N GLN A 91 -5.55 -3.62 2.05
CA GLN A 91 -4.79 -4.24 3.14
C GLN A 91 -4.72 -3.33 4.36
N GLN A 92 -4.35 -2.06 4.18
CA GLN A 92 -4.22 -1.07 5.27
C GLN A 92 -5.56 -0.89 6.00
N ALA A 93 -6.66 -0.80 5.24
CA ALA A 93 -8.02 -0.74 5.76
C ALA A 93 -8.34 -1.94 6.68
N LEU A 94 -8.06 -3.17 6.22
CA LEU A 94 -8.27 -4.37 7.03
C LEU A 94 -7.30 -4.45 8.22
N MET A 95 -6.07 -3.96 8.07
CA MET A 95 -5.08 -3.91 9.15
C MET A 95 -5.54 -2.97 10.27
N GLU A 96 -6.07 -1.80 9.94
CA GLU A 96 -6.67 -0.89 10.91
C GLU A 96 -7.88 -1.53 11.60
N ALA A 97 -8.76 -2.19 10.85
CA ALA A 97 -9.90 -2.90 11.44
C ALA A 97 -9.49 -4.01 12.42
N GLN A 98 -8.44 -4.76 12.10
CA GLN A 98 -7.99 -5.92 12.88
C GLN A 98 -7.11 -5.56 14.08
N ARG A 99 -6.21 -4.59 13.90
CA ARG A 99 -5.18 -4.25 14.89
C ARG A 99 -5.51 -2.98 15.69
N TYR A 100 -6.24 -2.05 15.08
CA TYR A 100 -6.55 -0.74 15.65
C TYR A 100 -8.05 -0.42 15.53
N PRO A 101 -8.94 -1.26 16.11
CA PRO A 101 -10.38 -1.24 15.83
C PRO A 101 -11.10 0.05 16.24
N ASN A 102 -10.44 0.92 17.00
CA ASN A 102 -11.00 2.17 17.50
C ASN A 102 -10.60 3.40 16.66
N GLU A 103 -9.83 3.22 15.58
CA GLU A 103 -9.35 4.35 14.79
C GLU A 103 -10.35 4.84 13.74
N PHE A 104 -11.27 4.00 13.28
CA PHE A 104 -12.24 4.39 12.26
C PHE A 104 -13.64 3.86 12.58
N ASP A 105 -14.64 4.72 12.39
CA ASP A 105 -16.06 4.37 12.52
C ASP A 105 -16.60 3.69 11.25
N GLY A 106 -15.93 3.91 10.10
CA GLY A 106 -16.26 3.24 8.85
C GLY A 106 -15.03 3.01 7.96
N ILE A 107 -14.97 1.84 7.35
CA ILE A 107 -13.84 1.41 6.52
C ILE A 107 -14.36 0.90 5.17
N VAL A 108 -13.78 1.39 4.08
CA VAL A 108 -13.97 0.87 2.71
C VAL A 108 -12.66 0.21 2.27
N ALA A 109 -12.67 -1.11 2.16
CA ALA A 109 -11.52 -1.93 1.77
C ALA A 109 -11.77 -2.57 0.39
N GLY A 110 -11.28 -1.93 -0.67
CA GLY A 110 -11.33 -2.46 -2.04
C GLY A 110 -10.16 -3.39 -2.35
N ASP A 111 -10.41 -4.50 -3.05
CA ASP A 111 -9.42 -5.48 -3.52
C ASP A 111 -8.25 -5.73 -2.56
N PRO A 112 -8.51 -6.08 -1.28
CA PRO A 112 -7.51 -6.03 -0.23
C PRO A 112 -6.39 -7.05 -0.46
N GLY A 113 -5.15 -6.57 -0.58
CA GLY A 113 -3.94 -7.40 -0.66
C GLY A 113 -3.47 -7.96 0.69
N ASN A 114 -4.40 -8.31 1.59
CA ASN A 114 -4.11 -8.56 3.01
C ASN A 114 -3.35 -9.86 3.31
N ASN A 115 -3.47 -10.89 2.47
CA ASN A 115 -2.58 -12.05 2.52
C ASN A 115 -1.35 -11.85 1.63
N ARG A 116 -0.46 -10.93 2.04
CA ARG A 116 0.66 -10.45 1.22
C ARG A 116 1.64 -11.54 0.81
N ILE A 117 1.91 -12.51 1.69
CA ILE A 117 2.84 -13.61 1.42
C ILE A 117 2.30 -14.49 0.29
N SER A 118 1.06 -14.96 0.41
CA SER A 118 0.44 -15.78 -0.64
C SER A 118 0.25 -15.00 -1.94
N LEU A 119 -0.10 -13.72 -1.86
CA LEU A 119 -0.24 -12.85 -3.02
C LEU A 119 1.07 -12.75 -3.83
N ASN A 120 2.18 -12.45 -3.15
CA ASN A 120 3.49 -12.32 -3.79
C ASN A 120 4.01 -13.66 -4.34
N ALA A 121 3.81 -14.75 -3.61
CA ALA A 121 4.13 -16.09 -4.10
C ALA A 121 3.32 -16.43 -5.36
N GLY A 122 2.05 -16.02 -5.41
CA GLY A 122 1.19 -16.14 -6.58
C GLY A 122 1.72 -15.36 -7.80
N PHE A 123 2.18 -14.12 -7.60
CA PHE A 123 2.79 -13.32 -8.67
C PHE A 123 4.08 -13.96 -9.20
N LEU A 124 4.96 -14.43 -8.30
CA LEU A 124 6.18 -15.13 -8.71
C LEU A 124 5.86 -16.40 -9.50
N TRP A 125 4.92 -17.20 -9.03
CA TRP A 125 4.50 -18.42 -9.73
C TRP A 125 3.99 -18.12 -11.13
N GLN A 126 3.12 -17.11 -11.29
CA GLN A 126 2.61 -16.70 -12.59
C GLN A 126 3.73 -16.24 -13.52
N TYR A 127 4.65 -15.40 -13.02
CA TYR A 127 5.81 -14.96 -13.78
C TYR A 127 6.65 -16.15 -14.28
N LEU A 128 6.97 -17.08 -13.39
CA LEU A 128 7.71 -18.28 -13.77
C LEU A 128 6.95 -19.10 -14.82
N ARG A 129 5.64 -19.28 -14.71
CA ARG A 129 4.86 -20.04 -15.70
C ARG A 129 4.83 -19.38 -17.08
N LEU A 130 4.75 -18.05 -17.12
CA LEU A 130 4.65 -17.32 -18.39
C LEU A 130 6.01 -17.12 -19.06
N PHE A 131 7.08 -16.96 -18.29
CA PHE A 131 8.37 -16.49 -18.81
C PHE A 131 9.55 -17.45 -18.61
N SER A 132 9.44 -18.49 -17.76
CA SER A 132 10.54 -19.46 -17.60
C SER A 132 10.63 -20.49 -18.74
N GLY A 133 9.53 -20.72 -19.49
CA GLY A 133 9.50 -21.63 -20.64
C GLY A 133 9.91 -21.00 -21.98
N SER A 134 9.90 -19.67 -22.11
CA SER A 134 10.18 -18.96 -23.37
C SER A 134 11.66 -18.75 -23.66
N ARG A 135 12.56 -19.01 -22.69
CA ARG A 135 14.01 -18.95 -22.91
C ARG A 135 14.57 -20.11 -23.74
N SER A 136 13.81 -21.17 -23.99
CA SER A 136 14.29 -22.34 -24.76
C SER A 136 14.05 -22.24 -26.27
N SER A 137 13.18 -21.34 -26.76
CA SER A 137 12.76 -21.34 -28.18
C SER A 137 13.44 -20.30 -29.08
N SER A 138 14.25 -19.39 -28.54
CA SER A 138 15.00 -18.38 -29.30
C SER A 138 16.45 -18.76 -29.59
N ALA A 139 17.00 -19.75 -28.88
CA ALA A 139 18.33 -20.31 -29.17
C ALA A 139 18.28 -21.38 -30.29
N ALA A 140 17.16 -22.09 -30.44
CA ALA A 140 17.03 -23.19 -31.40
C ALA A 140 16.71 -22.77 -32.86
N ARG A 141 16.45 -21.49 -33.15
CA ARG A 141 16.14 -21.01 -34.52
C ARG A 141 17.32 -20.35 -35.24
N ARG A 142 18.51 -20.30 -34.65
CA ARG A 142 19.71 -19.66 -35.25
C ARG A 142 20.71 -20.63 -35.89
N SER A 143 20.43 -21.93 -35.97
CA SER A 143 21.34 -22.93 -36.54
C SER A 143 20.84 -23.64 -37.81
N ALA A 144 19.72 -23.22 -38.41
CA ALA A 144 19.13 -23.88 -39.58
C ALA A 144 19.11 -23.01 -40.85
N GLY A 145 20.02 -22.05 -41.01
CA GLY A 145 20.03 -21.13 -42.15
C GLY A 145 21.41 -20.59 -42.50
N ALA A 146 22.35 -21.47 -42.82
CA ALA A 146 23.59 -21.12 -43.51
C ALA A 146 24.15 -22.36 -44.23
N ALA A 147 23.48 -22.76 -45.31
CA ALA A 147 24.02 -23.66 -46.32
C ALA A 147 23.53 -23.16 -47.68
N VAL A 148 24.27 -22.21 -48.26
CA VAL A 148 24.42 -21.96 -49.70
C VAL A 148 25.85 -21.48 -49.92
#